data_AF-A0A7V4XCT7-F1
#
_entry.id   AF-A0A7V4XCT7-F1
#
_cell.length_a   1.000
_cell.length_b   1.000
_cell.length_c   1.000
_cell.angle_alpha   90.00
_cell.angle_beta   90.00
_cell.angle_gamma   90.00
#
_symmetry.space_group_name_H-M   'P 1'
#
loop_
_entity.id
_entity.type
_entity.pdbx_description
1 polymer ?
#
loop_
_entity_poly.entity_id
_entity_poly.type
_entity_poly.pdbx_seq_one_letter_code
_entity_poly.pdbx_strand_id
1 'polypeptide(L)'
;MMNSKYAARLMLLALGLILMLSIVAGAQPAARTNVREFFRGITGEWIGTCQQNTDGQQADDKYFHAIIREVTPDSFSTQFDYYRVDDKTGGLVKIGTSSVATCISADGTAKNRITGTGEVLVDNKPKKQQHDLTELLSYSNAGSLQAQGNGTLSVSGMPLGLGKNGKVRNDKSMWSLNNGVLCIKQNLNVAFRALFFTKSFNVTAIYTAQRGANVACLLNKPGMYGSGNGAGKHGE
;
A
#
# COMPACT_ATOMS: atom_id res chain seq x y z
N MET A 1 15.71 49.72 55.47
CA MET A 1 16.93 48.90 55.25
C MET A 1 16.49 47.50 54.84
N MET A 2 17.02 47.01 53.70
CA MET A 2 17.20 45.61 53.21
C MET A 2 16.29 44.48 53.75
N ASN A 3 15.83 43.48 53.01
CA ASN A 3 15.89 43.01 51.62
C ASN A 3 15.00 41.74 51.56
N SER A 4 14.70 41.25 50.34
CA SER A 4 14.31 39.86 49.97
C SER A 4 12.95 39.81 49.26
N LYS A 5 12.93 39.96 47.94
CA LYS A 5 13.11 38.90 46.91
C LYS A 5 11.97 37.89 46.85
N TYR A 6 11.21 38.01 45.76
CA TYR A 6 10.66 36.96 44.90
C TYR A 6 10.15 35.66 45.56
N ALA A 7 8.88 35.35 45.39
CA ALA A 7 8.41 34.56 44.25
C ALA A 7 6.98 34.04 44.51
N ALA A 8 6.12 34.27 43.53
CA ALA A 8 4.74 33.83 43.50
C ALA A 8 4.61 32.31 43.61
N ARG A 9 3.77 31.86 44.55
CA ARG A 9 3.06 30.56 44.50
C ARG A 9 1.67 30.73 45.13
N LEU A 10 0.69 30.98 44.27
CA LEU A 10 -0.77 30.96 44.45
C LEU A 10 -1.28 30.19 43.21
N MET A 11 -2.23 29.26 43.18
CA MET A 11 -3.34 28.76 43.99
C MET A 11 -3.56 27.28 43.57
N LEU A 12 -3.91 26.28 44.39
CA LEU A 12 -5.13 26.02 45.20
C LEU A 12 -6.30 25.37 44.40
N LEU A 13 -6.94 24.38 45.07
CA LEU A 13 -8.14 23.54 44.74
C LEU A 13 -7.81 22.18 44.06
N ALA A 14 -7.74 21.02 44.74
CA ALA A 14 -8.57 20.37 45.78
C ALA A 14 -9.87 19.72 45.26
N LEU A 15 -9.88 18.37 45.37
CA LEU A 15 -10.99 17.43 45.55
C LEU A 15 -12.10 17.29 44.48
N GLY A 16 -12.22 16.07 43.96
CA GLY A 16 -13.45 15.59 43.32
C GLY A 16 -13.28 14.22 42.63
N LEU A 17 -13.44 13.14 43.41
CA LEU A 17 -14.11 11.90 43.01
C LEU A 17 -14.08 11.52 41.50
N ILE A 18 -13.29 10.51 41.10
CA ILE A 18 -13.75 9.40 40.24
C ILE A 18 -12.79 8.22 40.41
N LEU A 19 -13.36 7.21 41.03
CA LEU A 19 -13.12 5.78 40.86
C LEU A 19 -12.77 5.42 39.41
N MET A 20 -11.52 5.14 39.07
CA MET A 20 -11.12 4.34 37.89
C MET A 20 -9.75 3.67 38.12
N LEU A 21 -9.54 3.14 39.34
CA LEU A 21 -8.57 2.06 39.58
C LEU A 21 -9.21 0.75 39.10
N SER A 22 -9.43 0.66 37.80
CA SER A 22 -9.86 -0.52 37.06
C SER A 22 -9.73 -0.24 35.56
N ILE A 23 -8.54 0.13 35.07
CA ILE A 23 -8.23 -0.28 33.70
C ILE A 23 -7.92 -1.75 33.81
N VAL A 24 -8.98 -2.56 33.74
CA VAL A 24 -8.86 -3.91 33.23
C VAL A 24 -8.10 -3.74 31.91
N ALA A 25 -6.82 -4.12 31.91
CA ALA A 25 -6.08 -4.35 30.68
C ALA A 25 -6.73 -5.58 30.02
N GLY A 26 -7.87 -5.36 29.39
CA GLY A 26 -8.79 -6.38 28.90
C GLY A 26 -9.73 -5.80 27.85
N ALA A 27 -9.16 -5.05 26.92
CA ALA A 27 -9.74 -4.73 25.62
C ALA A 27 -8.59 -4.85 24.61
N GLN A 28 -8.60 -5.71 23.58
CA GLN A 28 -9.66 -6.55 23.03
C GLN A 28 -9.05 -7.79 22.34
N PRO A 29 -9.36 -9.04 22.76
CA PRO A 29 -9.12 -10.22 21.92
C PRO A 29 -9.81 -10.10 20.55
N ALA A 30 -10.90 -9.34 20.46
CA ALA A 30 -11.64 -9.12 19.21
C ALA A 30 -10.83 -8.45 18.10
N ALA A 31 -9.98 -7.45 18.40
CA ALA A 31 -9.22 -6.74 17.36
C ALA A 31 -8.21 -7.66 16.65
N ARG A 32 -7.45 -8.43 17.45
CA ARG A 32 -6.50 -9.43 16.92
C ARG A 32 -7.22 -10.54 16.17
N THR A 33 -8.35 -11.04 16.70
CA THR A 33 -9.17 -12.04 16.01
C THR A 33 -9.66 -11.53 14.65
N ASN A 34 -10.20 -10.31 14.58
CA ASN A 34 -10.68 -9.72 13.33
C ASN A 34 -9.57 -9.59 12.27
N VAL A 35 -8.37 -9.14 12.66
CA VAL A 35 -7.22 -9.06 11.73
C VAL A 35 -6.81 -10.44 11.24
N ARG A 36 -6.72 -11.43 12.13
CA ARG A 36 -6.41 -12.82 11.74
C ARG A 36 -7.47 -13.39 10.80
N GLU A 37 -8.74 -13.19 11.10
CA GLU A 37 -9.86 -13.66 10.27
C GLU A 37 -9.83 -13.02 8.89
N PHE A 38 -9.52 -11.72 8.80
CA PHE A 38 -9.32 -11.05 7.52
C PHE A 38 -8.19 -11.71 6.70
N PHE A 39 -7.00 -11.88 7.28
CA PHE A 39 -5.86 -12.47 6.58
C PHE A 39 -6.10 -13.95 6.19
N ARG A 40 -6.79 -14.71 7.05
CA ARG A 40 -7.26 -16.06 6.71
C ARG A 40 -8.25 -16.06 5.56
N GLY A 41 -9.22 -15.14 5.58
CA GLY A 41 -10.20 -14.97 4.51
C GLY A 41 -9.59 -14.69 3.14
N ILE A 42 -8.42 -14.05 3.11
CA ILE A 42 -7.67 -13.77 1.88
C ILE A 42 -6.58 -14.80 1.54
N THR A 43 -6.36 -15.82 2.37
CA THR A 43 -5.36 -16.88 2.07
C THR A 43 -5.74 -17.64 0.79
N GLY A 44 -4.76 -18.00 -0.03
CA GLY A 44 -4.94 -18.69 -1.31
C GLY A 44 -4.43 -17.88 -2.51
N GLU A 45 -4.88 -18.26 -3.71
CA GLU A 45 -4.46 -17.66 -4.98
C GLU A 45 -5.47 -16.65 -5.52
N TRP A 46 -4.92 -15.56 -6.06
CA TRP A 46 -5.65 -14.42 -6.58
C TRP A 46 -5.07 -13.94 -7.89
N ILE A 47 -5.94 -13.54 -8.82
CA ILE A 47 -5.54 -12.81 -10.01
C ILE A 47 -6.28 -11.48 -10.04
N GLY A 48 -5.61 -10.43 -10.49
CA GLY A 48 -6.18 -9.09 -10.46
C GLY A 48 -5.55 -8.10 -11.40
N THR A 49 -6.10 -6.90 -11.37
CA THR A 49 -5.60 -5.73 -12.08
C THR A 49 -5.18 -4.66 -11.09
N CYS A 50 -4.19 -3.85 -11.48
CA CYS A 50 -3.72 -2.70 -10.76
C CYS A 50 -3.80 -1.48 -11.68
N GLN A 51 -4.72 -0.57 -11.35
CA GLN A 51 -4.79 0.74 -11.97
C GLN A 51 -3.95 1.70 -11.14
N GLN A 52 -2.96 2.35 -11.77
CA GLN A 52 -2.04 3.23 -11.08
C GLN A 52 -2.01 4.61 -11.75
N ASN A 53 -2.00 5.67 -10.94
CA ASN A 53 -1.73 7.03 -11.42
C ASN A 53 -0.51 7.61 -10.72
N THR A 54 0.27 8.42 -11.43
CA THR A 54 1.37 9.23 -10.88
C THR A 54 1.09 10.70 -11.20
N ASP A 55 0.98 11.55 -10.18
CA ASP A 55 0.61 12.96 -10.30
C ASP A 55 -0.66 13.19 -11.16
N GLY A 56 -1.63 12.28 -11.02
CA GLY A 56 -2.90 12.30 -11.77
C GLY A 56 -2.83 11.73 -13.19
N GLN A 57 -1.65 11.35 -13.67
CA GLN A 57 -1.47 10.71 -14.97
C GLN A 57 -1.56 9.19 -14.85
N GLN A 58 -2.44 8.58 -15.64
CA GLN A 58 -2.62 7.13 -15.66
C GLN A 58 -1.37 6.45 -16.25
N ALA A 59 -0.88 5.45 -15.52
CA ALA A 59 0.14 4.52 -16.01
C ALA A 59 -0.53 3.33 -16.71
N ASP A 60 0.27 2.55 -17.45
CA ASP A 60 -0.20 1.32 -18.08
C ASP A 60 -0.88 0.39 -17.08
N ASP A 61 -1.94 -0.27 -17.54
CA ASP A 61 -2.63 -1.28 -16.78
C ASP A 61 -1.69 -2.44 -16.47
N LYS A 62 -1.65 -2.81 -15.19
CA LYS A 62 -0.89 -3.96 -14.71
C LYS A 62 -1.83 -5.07 -14.31
N TYR A 63 -1.39 -6.28 -14.52
CA TYR A 63 -2.05 -7.49 -14.04
C TYR A 63 -1.17 -8.12 -12.98
N PHE A 64 -1.77 -8.90 -12.08
CA PHE A 64 -0.99 -9.63 -11.10
C PHE A 64 -1.58 -10.99 -10.76
N HIS A 65 -0.69 -11.87 -10.33
CA HIS A 65 -1.00 -13.09 -9.59
C HIS A 65 -0.48 -12.89 -8.17
N ALA A 66 -1.31 -13.14 -7.17
CA ALA A 66 -0.93 -13.09 -5.78
C ALA A 66 -1.18 -14.45 -5.10
N ILE A 67 -0.21 -14.89 -4.30
CA ILE A 67 -0.31 -16.10 -3.48
C ILE A 67 -0.13 -15.69 -2.03
N ILE A 68 -1.17 -15.86 -1.22
CA ILE A 68 -1.17 -15.53 0.21
C ILE A 68 -1.20 -16.83 1.00
N ARG A 69 -0.29 -16.99 1.98
CA ARG A 69 -0.17 -18.19 2.82
C ARG A 69 -0.12 -17.82 4.29
N GLU A 70 -0.87 -18.56 5.11
CA GLU A 70 -0.68 -18.57 6.56
C GLU A 70 0.59 -19.35 6.89
N VAL A 71 1.53 -18.73 7.60
CA VAL A 71 2.78 -19.36 8.06
C VAL A 71 2.62 -19.81 9.52
N THR A 72 1.99 -18.95 10.32
CA THR A 72 1.56 -19.24 11.70
C THR A 72 0.24 -18.51 11.94
N PRO A 73 -0.47 -18.79 13.06
CA PRO A 73 -1.70 -18.06 13.40
C PRO A 73 -1.58 -16.53 13.47
N ASP A 74 -0.36 -15.99 13.56
CA ASP A 74 -0.07 -14.55 13.61
C ASP A 74 0.87 -14.08 12.50
N SER A 75 1.16 -14.90 11.49
CA SER A 75 2.06 -14.48 10.42
C SER A 75 1.65 -15.03 9.07
N PHE A 76 1.72 -14.17 8.06
CA PHE A 76 1.34 -14.49 6.69
C PHE A 76 2.47 -14.08 5.75
N SER A 77 2.59 -14.82 4.64
CA SER A 77 3.48 -14.48 3.54
C SER A 77 2.67 -14.28 2.28
N THR A 78 2.95 -13.22 1.54
CA THR A 78 2.33 -12.96 0.24
C THR A 78 3.42 -12.81 -0.82
N GLN A 79 3.20 -13.43 -1.97
CA GLN A 79 3.99 -13.21 -3.18
C GLN A 79 3.08 -12.57 -4.23
N PHE A 80 3.53 -11.49 -4.87
CA PHE A 80 2.92 -10.89 -6.04
C PHE A 80 3.86 -11.05 -7.23
N ASP A 81 3.32 -11.49 -8.35
CA ASP A 81 3.94 -11.43 -9.66
C ASP A 81 3.16 -10.44 -10.53
N TYR A 82 3.84 -9.45 -11.10
CA TYR A 82 3.23 -8.39 -11.90
C TYR A 82 3.52 -8.59 -13.38
N TYR A 83 2.52 -8.29 -14.20
CA TYR A 83 2.55 -8.45 -15.65
C TYR A 83 2.00 -7.20 -16.34
N ARG A 84 2.47 -6.96 -17.56
CA ARG A 84 1.85 -6.04 -18.52
C ARG A 84 1.53 -6.79 -19.81
N VAL A 85 0.67 -6.21 -20.63
CA VAL A 85 0.51 -6.66 -22.02
C VAL A 85 1.70 -6.17 -22.83
N ASP A 86 2.27 -7.03 -23.65
CA ASP A 86 3.28 -6.67 -24.65
C ASP A 86 2.56 -6.19 -25.92
N ASP A 87 2.81 -4.93 -26.31
CA ASP A 87 2.08 -4.29 -27.42
C ASP A 87 2.30 -4.96 -28.79
N LYS A 88 3.35 -5.76 -28.94
CA LYS A 88 3.66 -6.43 -30.21
C LYS A 88 2.99 -7.78 -30.32
N THR A 89 2.92 -8.52 -29.22
CA THR A 89 2.45 -9.90 -29.19
C THR A 89 1.05 -10.04 -28.59
N GLY A 90 0.57 -9.04 -27.87
CA GLY A 90 -0.66 -9.12 -27.05
C GLY A 90 -0.55 -10.05 -25.84
N GLY A 91 0.63 -10.66 -25.62
CA GLY A 91 0.88 -11.59 -24.52
C GLY A 91 1.20 -10.88 -23.21
N LEU A 92 1.08 -11.60 -22.08
CA LEU A 92 1.53 -11.10 -20.79
C LEU A 92 3.04 -11.28 -20.62
N VAL A 93 3.73 -10.20 -20.27
CA VAL A 93 5.14 -10.23 -19.90
C VAL A 93 5.27 -9.86 -18.43
N LYS A 94 6.00 -10.70 -17.68
CA LYS A 94 6.30 -10.45 -16.26
C LYS A 94 7.23 -9.25 -16.14
N ILE A 95 6.80 -8.24 -15.40
CA ILE A 95 7.51 -6.96 -15.21
C ILE A 95 8.04 -6.76 -13.79
N GLY A 96 7.66 -7.61 -12.83
CA GLY A 96 8.15 -7.48 -11.46
C GLY A 96 7.57 -8.48 -10.50
N THR A 97 8.06 -8.41 -9.27
CA THR A 97 7.63 -9.23 -8.13
C THR A 97 7.71 -8.43 -6.84
N SER A 98 6.77 -8.69 -5.93
CA SER A 98 6.84 -8.22 -4.54
C SER A 98 6.56 -9.35 -3.58
N SER A 99 7.18 -9.30 -2.42
CA SER A 99 6.92 -10.19 -1.29
C SER A 99 6.49 -9.37 -0.10
N VAL A 100 5.45 -9.82 0.60
CA VAL A 100 4.95 -9.22 1.84
C VAL A 100 5.10 -10.22 2.96
N ALA A 101 5.77 -9.84 4.04
CA ALA A 101 5.77 -10.56 5.30
C ALA A 101 4.88 -9.79 6.29
N THR A 102 3.85 -10.45 6.79
CA THR A 102 2.89 -9.88 7.75
C THR A 102 3.09 -10.54 9.10
N CYS A 103 3.13 -9.74 10.17
CA CYS A 103 3.12 -10.22 11.56
C CYS A 103 2.03 -9.49 12.35
N ILE A 104 1.18 -10.24 13.05
CA ILE A 104 0.07 -9.71 13.86
C ILE A 104 0.50 -9.65 15.32
N SER A 105 0.45 -8.46 15.89
CA SER A 105 0.76 -8.18 17.28
C SER A 105 -0.40 -8.54 18.21
N ALA A 106 -0.10 -8.68 19.49
CA ALA A 106 -1.11 -9.01 20.50
C ALA A 106 -2.22 -7.94 20.63
N ASP A 107 -1.90 -6.68 20.33
CA ASP A 107 -2.82 -5.53 20.32
C ASP A 107 -3.77 -5.51 19.10
N GLY A 108 -3.63 -6.46 18.18
CA GLY A 108 -4.43 -6.55 16.97
C GLY A 108 -3.97 -5.62 15.85
N THR A 109 -2.79 -5.02 15.94
CA THR A 109 -2.13 -4.40 14.79
C THR A 109 -1.41 -5.46 13.96
N ALA A 110 -1.31 -5.26 12.65
CA ALA A 110 -0.47 -6.07 11.78
C ALA A 110 0.64 -5.22 11.18
N LYS A 111 1.87 -5.74 11.15
CA LYS A 111 3.00 -5.09 10.50
C LYS A 111 3.32 -5.83 9.21
N ASN A 112 3.30 -5.11 8.09
CA ASN A 112 3.80 -5.60 6.82
C ASN A 112 5.23 -5.11 6.59
N ARG A 113 6.10 -5.98 6.08
CA ARG A 113 7.31 -5.60 5.35
C ARG A 113 7.13 -6.02 3.89
N ILE A 114 7.25 -5.07 2.98
CA ILE A 114 7.01 -5.24 1.55
C ILE A 114 8.33 -4.99 0.82
N THR A 115 8.85 -6.00 0.14
CA THR A 115 10.07 -5.85 -0.66
C THR A 115 9.82 -6.33 -2.06
N GLY A 116 10.50 -5.74 -3.04
CA GLY A 116 10.29 -6.18 -4.41
C GLY A 116 11.13 -5.44 -5.44
N THR A 117 11.04 -5.95 -6.65
CA THR A 117 11.70 -5.42 -7.84
C THR A 117 10.71 -5.41 -8.99
N GLY A 118 10.85 -4.48 -9.92
CA GLY A 118 10.03 -4.48 -11.12
C GLY A 118 10.50 -3.50 -12.18
N GLU A 119 9.58 -3.12 -13.05
CA GLU A 119 9.80 -2.14 -14.11
C GLU A 119 8.80 -1.00 -13.99
N VAL A 120 9.29 0.21 -14.24
CA VAL A 120 8.47 1.40 -14.50
C VAL A 120 8.81 1.93 -15.87
N LEU A 121 7.85 2.57 -16.53
CA LEU A 121 8.12 3.32 -17.75
C LEU A 121 8.51 4.75 -17.41
N VAL A 122 9.65 5.19 -17.94
CA VAL A 122 10.10 6.57 -17.90
C VAL A 122 10.39 6.96 -19.34
N ASP A 123 9.70 7.98 -19.85
CA ASP A 123 9.76 8.39 -21.26
C ASP A 123 9.53 7.18 -22.21
N ASN A 124 8.52 6.36 -21.88
CA ASN A 124 8.15 5.11 -22.58
C ASN A 124 9.27 4.05 -22.65
N LYS A 125 10.30 4.16 -21.80
CA LYS A 125 11.39 3.18 -21.70
C LYS A 125 11.33 2.45 -20.36
N PRO A 126 11.42 1.11 -20.34
CA PRO A 126 11.44 0.36 -19.11
C PRO A 126 12.72 0.67 -18.31
N LYS A 127 12.54 0.96 -17.02
CA LYS A 127 13.60 1.17 -16.04
C LYS A 127 13.36 0.24 -14.87
N LYS A 128 14.42 -0.44 -14.39
CA LYS A 128 14.31 -1.32 -13.23
C LYS A 128 14.04 -0.50 -11.98
N GLN A 129 13.08 -0.95 -11.18
CA GLN A 129 12.72 -0.42 -9.87
C GLN A 129 13.02 -1.45 -8.79
N GLN A 130 13.39 -0.98 -7.60
CA GLN A 130 13.38 -1.75 -6.35
C GLN A 130 12.66 -0.97 -5.24
N HIS A 131 12.00 -1.66 -4.32
CA HIS A 131 11.37 -1.05 -3.14
C HIS A 131 11.54 -1.91 -1.88
N ASP A 132 11.55 -1.24 -0.73
CA ASP A 132 11.45 -1.82 0.62
C ASP A 132 10.57 -0.88 1.46
N LEU A 133 9.37 -1.33 1.80
CA LEU A 133 8.35 -0.59 2.53
C LEU A 133 7.98 -1.32 3.81
N THR A 134 7.51 -0.56 4.79
CA THR A 134 6.87 -1.08 5.99
C THR A 134 5.54 -0.39 6.17
N GLU A 135 4.50 -1.18 6.49
CA GLU A 135 3.19 -0.66 6.86
C GLU A 135 2.78 -1.18 8.24
N LEU A 136 2.00 -0.38 8.96
CA LEU A 136 1.25 -0.79 10.15
C LEU A 136 -0.24 -0.72 9.82
N LEU A 137 -0.92 -1.84 10.00
CA LEU A 137 -2.32 -2.06 9.67
C LEU A 137 -3.15 -2.17 10.94
N SER A 138 -4.36 -1.64 10.89
CA SER A 138 -5.35 -1.74 11.95
C SER A 138 -6.72 -2.04 11.34
N TYR A 139 -7.48 -2.91 12.02
CA TYR A 139 -8.85 -3.21 11.61
C TYR A 139 -9.74 -2.01 11.88
N SER A 140 -10.50 -1.60 10.87
CA SER A 140 -11.50 -0.55 11.00
C SER A 140 -12.88 -1.14 11.28
N ASN A 141 -13.76 -0.33 11.86
CA ASN A 141 -15.14 -0.73 12.14
C ASN A 141 -15.96 -1.04 10.88
N ALA A 142 -15.45 -0.70 9.69
CA ALA A 142 -16.06 -0.98 8.39
C ALA A 142 -15.67 -2.34 7.79
N GLY A 143 -14.99 -3.21 8.56
CA GLY A 143 -14.59 -4.54 8.08
C GLY A 143 -13.39 -4.52 7.12
N SER A 144 -12.58 -3.48 7.17
CA SER A 144 -11.41 -3.29 6.32
C SER A 144 -10.16 -3.03 7.15
N LEU A 145 -8.98 -3.41 6.63
CA LEU A 145 -7.71 -3.00 7.22
C LEU A 145 -7.29 -1.65 6.64
N GLN A 146 -6.90 -0.73 7.51
CA GLN A 146 -6.28 0.53 7.12
C GLN A 146 -4.82 0.50 7.52
N ALA A 147 -3.95 0.88 6.60
CA ALA A 147 -2.51 0.87 6.77
C ALA A 147 -1.92 2.27 6.72
N GLN A 148 -0.84 2.47 7.46
CA GLN A 148 0.07 3.60 7.28
C GLN A 148 1.50 3.10 7.18
N GLY A 149 2.25 3.64 6.23
CA GLY A 149 3.57 3.13 5.92
C GLY A 149 4.58 4.19 5.45
N ASN A 150 5.81 3.71 5.32
CA ASN A 150 6.94 4.43 4.78
C ASN A 150 7.96 3.44 4.23
N GLY A 151 8.98 3.96 3.55
CA GLY A 151 10.06 3.11 3.08
C GLY A 151 10.97 3.79 2.07
N THR A 152 11.53 2.96 1.20
CA THR A 152 12.46 3.38 0.16
C THR A 152 12.08 2.80 -1.20
N LEU A 153 12.42 3.55 -2.24
CA LEU A 153 12.22 3.16 -3.62
C LEU A 153 13.41 3.65 -4.44
N SER A 154 13.87 2.84 -5.38
CA SER A 154 14.90 3.24 -6.32
C SER A 154 14.51 2.88 -7.75
N VAL A 155 14.88 3.72 -8.70
CA VAL A 155 14.72 3.52 -10.14
C VAL A 155 16.08 3.70 -10.81
N SER A 156 16.52 2.65 -11.48
CA SER A 156 17.80 2.62 -12.19
C SER A 156 17.78 3.48 -13.45
N GLY A 157 18.96 3.94 -13.89
CA GLY A 157 19.13 4.59 -15.19
C GLY A 157 18.42 5.94 -15.34
N MET A 158 18.10 6.60 -14.23
CA MET A 158 17.57 7.96 -14.19
C MET A 158 18.71 9.00 -14.32
N PRO A 159 18.51 10.10 -15.07
CA PRO A 159 19.51 11.16 -15.20
C PRO A 159 19.96 11.72 -13.85
N LEU A 160 21.24 12.06 -13.74
CA LEU A 160 21.83 12.72 -12.56
C LEU A 160 21.59 11.98 -11.23
N GLY A 161 21.29 10.67 -11.28
CA GLY A 161 20.98 9.88 -10.10
C GLY A 161 19.61 10.16 -9.47
N LEU A 162 18.70 10.88 -10.16
CA LEU A 162 17.35 11.24 -9.69
C LEU A 162 16.40 10.07 -9.41
N GLY A 163 16.86 8.82 -9.56
CA GLY A 163 16.14 7.62 -9.18
C GLY A 163 16.75 6.89 -7.98
N LYS A 164 17.87 7.38 -7.41
CA LYS A 164 18.51 6.75 -6.25
C LYS A 164 17.90 7.28 -4.96
N ASN A 165 17.90 6.43 -3.92
CA ASN A 165 17.54 6.81 -2.55
C ASN A 165 16.17 7.50 -2.40
N GLY A 166 15.19 7.10 -3.22
CA GLY A 166 13.83 7.60 -3.11
C GLY A 166 13.25 7.24 -1.74
N LYS A 167 12.56 8.20 -1.12
CA LYS A 167 11.90 8.03 0.17
C LYS A 167 10.40 7.97 -0.05
N VAL A 168 9.79 6.90 0.43
CA VAL A 168 8.34 6.74 0.46
C VAL A 168 7.82 7.26 1.80
N ARG A 169 6.85 8.16 1.74
CA ARG A 169 6.23 8.81 2.90
C ARG A 169 4.72 8.80 2.74
N ASN A 170 4.03 8.87 3.89
CA ASN A 170 2.58 8.96 3.97
C ASN A 170 1.89 7.89 3.12
N ASP A 171 2.46 6.69 3.06
CA ASP A 171 1.80 5.58 2.40
C ASP A 171 0.56 5.24 3.23
N LYS A 172 -0.59 5.24 2.57
CA LYS A 172 -1.88 4.90 3.14
C LYS A 172 -2.49 3.85 2.26
N SER A 173 -2.76 2.67 2.83
CA SER A 173 -3.49 1.63 2.11
C SER A 173 -4.75 1.21 2.85
N MET A 174 -5.75 0.76 2.09
CA MET A 174 -7.00 0.21 2.61
C MET A 174 -7.27 -1.11 1.91
N TRP A 175 -7.43 -2.17 2.69
CA TRP A 175 -7.69 -3.52 2.20
C TRP A 175 -9.10 -3.92 2.60
N SER A 176 -9.89 -4.38 1.64
CA SER A 176 -11.24 -4.88 1.88
C SER A 176 -11.50 -6.15 1.09
N LEU A 177 -12.31 -7.04 1.66
CA LEU A 177 -12.78 -8.26 1.03
C LEU A 177 -14.31 -8.23 1.04
N ASN A 178 -14.91 -8.00 -0.12
CA ASN A 178 -16.36 -7.88 -0.26
C ASN A 178 -16.84 -8.79 -1.39
N ASN A 179 -17.83 -9.65 -1.12
CA ASN A 179 -18.42 -10.55 -2.12
C ASN A 179 -17.39 -11.38 -2.90
N GLY A 180 -16.34 -11.85 -2.21
CA GLY A 180 -15.26 -12.63 -2.84
C GLY A 180 -14.27 -11.83 -3.69
N VAL A 181 -14.38 -10.50 -3.72
CA VAL A 181 -13.44 -9.60 -4.41
C VAL A 181 -12.55 -8.92 -3.38
N LEU A 182 -11.23 -9.09 -3.55
CA LEU A 182 -10.22 -8.40 -2.75
C LEU A 182 -9.89 -7.07 -3.41
N CYS A 183 -10.03 -5.97 -2.68
CA CYS A 183 -9.65 -4.64 -3.13
C CYS A 183 -8.59 -4.05 -2.22
N ILE A 184 -7.56 -3.44 -2.82
CA ILE A 184 -6.54 -2.67 -2.10
C ILE A 184 -6.48 -1.29 -2.75
N LYS A 185 -6.72 -0.24 -1.98
CA LYS A 185 -6.51 1.14 -2.42
C LYS A 185 -5.26 1.67 -1.73
N GLN A 186 -4.35 2.26 -2.49
CA GLN A 186 -3.09 2.79 -1.96
C GLN A 186 -2.87 4.22 -2.46
N ASN A 187 -2.33 5.06 -1.58
CA ASN A 187 -1.85 6.40 -1.89
C ASN A 187 -0.53 6.61 -1.16
N LEU A 188 0.52 6.96 -1.89
CA LEU A 188 1.83 7.22 -1.31
C LEU A 188 2.51 8.41 -1.98
N ASN A 189 3.46 9.01 -1.27
CA ASN A 189 4.34 10.03 -1.82
C ASN A 189 5.76 9.49 -1.93
N VAL A 190 6.35 9.55 -3.12
CA VAL A 190 7.75 9.22 -3.34
C VAL A 190 8.54 10.49 -3.60
N ALA A 191 9.59 10.73 -2.83
CA ALA A 191 10.48 11.86 -3.03
C ALA A 191 11.90 11.38 -3.37
N PHE A 192 12.43 11.83 -4.50
CA PHE A 192 13.82 11.63 -4.91
C PHE A 192 14.61 12.92 -4.77
N ARG A 193 15.82 12.83 -4.22
CA ARG A 193 16.72 13.97 -4.06
C ARG A 193 18.00 13.72 -4.84
N ALA A 194 18.35 14.66 -5.72
CA ALA A 194 19.67 14.72 -6.35
C ALA A 194 20.25 16.13 -6.14
N LEU A 195 21.45 16.18 -5.55
CA LEU A 195 22.12 17.43 -5.19
C LEU A 195 21.20 18.33 -4.33
N PHE A 196 20.78 19.47 -4.88
CA PHE A 196 19.94 20.48 -4.23
C PHE A 196 18.46 20.42 -4.64
N PHE A 197 18.09 19.52 -5.56
CA PHE A 197 16.71 19.39 -6.04
C PHE A 197 16.02 18.17 -5.43
N THR A 198 14.78 18.36 -5.00
CA THR A 198 13.89 17.27 -4.60
C THR A 198 12.71 17.25 -5.54
N LYS A 199 12.47 16.10 -6.17
CA LYS A 199 11.27 15.84 -6.97
C LYS A 199 10.40 14.84 -6.24
N SER A 200 9.15 15.21 -6.02
CA SER A 200 8.16 14.38 -5.35
C SER A 200 7.07 13.99 -6.32
N PHE A 201 6.55 12.79 -6.14
CA PHE A 201 5.46 12.21 -6.95
C PHE A 201 4.39 11.70 -6.00
N ASN A 202 3.13 12.01 -6.28
CA ASN A 202 1.99 11.34 -5.68
C ASN A 202 1.62 10.13 -6.52
N VAL A 203 1.60 8.95 -5.90
CA VAL A 203 1.21 7.71 -6.56
C VAL A 203 -0.07 7.22 -5.91
N THR A 204 -1.08 6.95 -6.74
CA THR A 204 -2.29 6.24 -6.32
C THR A 204 -2.38 4.92 -7.05
N ALA A 205 -2.84 3.88 -6.37
CA ALA A 205 -3.06 2.58 -6.98
C ALA A 205 -4.34 1.95 -6.44
N ILE A 206 -5.08 1.26 -7.32
CA ILE A 206 -6.24 0.46 -6.99
C ILE A 206 -6.02 -0.94 -7.54
N TYR A 207 -5.87 -1.89 -6.62
CA TYR A 207 -5.79 -3.30 -6.91
C TYR A 207 -7.18 -3.91 -6.74
N THR A 208 -7.61 -4.69 -7.72
CA THR A 208 -8.84 -5.48 -7.64
C THR A 208 -8.53 -6.90 -8.05
N ALA A 209 -8.88 -7.87 -7.20
CA ALA A 209 -8.58 -9.27 -7.41
C ALA A 209 -9.77 -10.18 -7.15
N GLN A 210 -9.79 -11.29 -7.89
CA GLN A 210 -10.69 -12.41 -7.74
C GLN A 210 -9.87 -13.69 -7.51
N ARG A 211 -10.50 -14.73 -6.99
CA ARG A 211 -9.85 -16.05 -6.84
C ARG A 211 -9.42 -16.59 -8.21
N GLY A 212 -8.22 -17.17 -8.27
CA GLY A 212 -7.69 -17.79 -9.49
C GLY A 212 -6.17 -17.82 -9.53
N ALA A 213 -5.63 -18.59 -10.48
CA ALA A 213 -4.19 -18.78 -10.69
C ALA A 213 -3.70 -18.33 -12.08
N ASN A 214 -4.61 -18.14 -13.05
CA ASN A 214 -4.24 -17.82 -14.43
C ASN A 214 -4.59 -16.37 -14.79
N VAL A 215 -3.58 -15.50 -14.79
CA VAL A 215 -3.73 -14.06 -15.09
C VAL A 215 -4.22 -13.81 -16.52
N ALA A 216 -3.89 -14.68 -17.48
CA ALA A 216 -4.28 -14.51 -18.88
C ALA A 216 -5.81 -14.52 -19.07
N CYS A 217 -6.56 -15.13 -18.16
CA CYS A 217 -8.03 -15.11 -18.18
C CYS A 217 -8.61 -13.69 -18.02
N LEU A 218 -7.84 -12.71 -17.54
CA LEU A 218 -8.26 -11.33 -17.40
C LEU A 218 -8.20 -10.54 -18.72
N LEU A 219 -7.40 -10.99 -19.69
CA LEU A 219 -7.26 -10.33 -20.99
C LEU A 219 -8.52 -10.45 -21.88
N ASN A 220 -9.27 -11.54 -21.70
CA ASN A 220 -10.40 -11.89 -22.57
C ASN A 220 -11.76 -11.43 -22.04
N LYS A 221 -11.81 -10.59 -20.99
CA LYS A 221 -13.08 -10.06 -20.48
C LYS A 221 -13.44 -8.78 -21.26
N PRO A 222 -14.46 -8.81 -22.15
CA PRO A 222 -14.94 -7.60 -22.82
C PRO A 222 -15.60 -6.71 -21.76
N GLY A 223 -15.09 -5.50 -21.55
CA GLY A 223 -15.72 -4.50 -20.67
C GLY A 223 -14.83 -3.83 -19.62
N MET A 224 -13.54 -4.20 -19.50
CA MET A 224 -12.59 -3.47 -18.64
C MET A 224 -11.67 -2.49 -19.39
N TYR A 225 -11.56 -2.63 -20.71
CA TYR A 225 -10.93 -1.60 -21.54
C TYR A 225 -11.97 -0.53 -21.86
N GLY A 226 -11.97 0.55 -21.08
CA GLY A 226 -12.62 1.79 -21.49
C GLY A 226 -12.06 2.19 -22.86
N SER A 227 -12.94 2.21 -23.85
CA SER A 227 -12.66 2.58 -25.22
C SER A 227 -11.87 3.88 -25.29
N GLY A 228 -10.68 3.80 -25.88
CA GLY A 228 -10.00 4.98 -26.40
C GLY A 228 -10.72 5.54 -27.63
N ASN A 229 -10.23 6.71 -28.02
CA ASN A 229 -10.25 7.28 -29.37
C ASN A 229 -11.61 7.77 -29.91
N GLY A 230 -11.97 8.99 -29.48
CA GLY A 230 -12.61 9.95 -30.38
C GLY A 230 -11.61 10.35 -31.48
N ALA A 231 -11.54 9.54 -32.54
CA ALA A 231 -10.89 9.92 -33.78
C ALA A 231 -11.70 11.04 -34.42
N GLY A 232 -11.12 12.24 -34.45
CA GLY A 232 -11.59 13.34 -35.28
C GLY A 232 -11.63 12.88 -36.74
N LYS A 233 -12.81 13.01 -37.36
CA LYS A 233 -12.92 13.08 -38.81
C LYS A 233 -12.98 14.55 -39.20
N HIS A 234 -11.97 14.98 -39.95
CA HIS A 234 -12.06 16.11 -40.86
C HIS A 234 -13.10 15.81 -41.95
N GLY A 235 -13.80 16.84 -42.41
CA GLY A 235 -14.60 16.81 -43.62
C GLY A 235 -15.43 18.09 -43.79
N GLU A 236 -14.79 19.06 -44.45
CA GLU A 236 -15.33 20.21 -45.22
C GLU A 236 -16.18 21.29 -44.52
#